data_AF-A0AAV4AKA3-F1
#
_entry.id   AF-A0AAV4AKA3-F1
#
_cell.length_a   1.000
_cell.length_b   1.000
_cell.length_c   1.000
_cell.angle_alpha   90.00
_cell.angle_beta   90.00
_cell.angle_gamma   90.00
#
_symmetry.space_group_name_H-M   'P 1'
#
loop_
_entity.id
_entity.type
_entity.pdbx_description
1 polymer ?
#
loop_
_entity_poly.entity_id
_entity_poly.type
_entity_poly.pdbx_seq_one_letter_code
_entity_poly.pdbx_strand_id
1 'polypeptide(L)'
;MVGDKSEVPLKLFPNKETKRLLLSDEDHTTKSEGDCRRLNTLSHYKVPDGAFVALHPKQTSIYNMSIMSEKSKYSDNSFYNRSPSLSLNRSLSPQTVNIDVDGCKAYHLVRHQDVEFNSKEGERGNKMVTEIYLPRLLVTKGTLQTFVDDLFDRIFSTTHRGTVMPLATKYMFDFLDDQAMLHNMGDDVVHTWKSNSLPLRFWVNVIKNPDFAFDIYKSNIVDACLTVIGQTFMDCCSTLEHKLTKESPSGKLLYAKDIPKYKQWVARYYQDIKIMPAISDQDMTAMLAEESRAHQNEFNTNAALLELWKYVRKYYDDIVNALEDDEFAKKFKLTYKLDQVSAAMDGSAIC
;
A
#
# COMPACT_ATOMS: atom_id res chain seq x y z
N MET A 1 0.36 -16.62 -5.30
CA MET A 1 0.36 -17.44 -4.06
C MET A 1 1.77 -17.49 -3.49
N VAL A 2 2.08 -16.62 -2.54
CA VAL A 2 3.37 -16.62 -1.84
C VAL A 2 3.28 -17.66 -0.71
N GLY A 3 3.98 -18.79 -0.86
CA GLY A 3 4.01 -19.83 0.17
C GLY A 3 4.59 -19.31 1.49
N ASP A 4 4.02 -19.74 2.62
CA ASP A 4 4.55 -19.40 3.93
C ASP A 4 5.95 -20.03 4.09
N LYS A 5 6.95 -19.19 4.37
CA LYS A 5 8.34 -19.63 4.58
C LYS A 5 8.47 -20.57 5.78
N SER A 6 7.51 -20.54 6.71
CA SER A 6 7.46 -21.45 7.87
C SER A 6 7.24 -22.93 7.48
N GLU A 7 6.79 -23.18 6.24
CA GLU A 7 6.51 -24.51 5.69
C GLU A 7 7.68 -25.14 4.93
N VAL A 8 8.80 -24.42 4.76
CA VAL A 8 9.94 -24.90 3.95
C VAL A 8 11.28 -24.78 4.71
N PRO A 9 11.59 -25.73 5.62
CA PRO A 9 12.87 -25.76 6.32
C PRO A 9 14.09 -25.81 5.39
N LEU A 10 15.13 -25.05 5.74
CA LEU A 10 16.42 -25.05 5.05
C LEU A 10 17.36 -26.11 5.67
N LYS A 11 17.95 -26.96 4.82
CA LYS A 11 18.95 -27.95 5.26
C LYS A 11 20.31 -27.67 4.65
N LEU A 12 21.35 -27.72 5.48
CA LEU A 12 22.75 -27.64 5.08
C LEU A 12 23.32 -29.04 4.84
N PHE A 13 24.13 -29.18 3.79
CA PHE A 13 24.87 -30.38 3.42
C PHE A 13 26.37 -30.11 3.55
N PRO A 14 26.99 -30.46 4.69
CA PRO A 14 28.40 -30.17 4.93
C PRO A 14 29.35 -30.96 4.01
N ASN A 15 28.95 -32.16 3.56
CA ASN A 15 29.56 -32.96 2.50
C ASN A 15 28.49 -33.88 1.87
N LYS A 16 28.74 -34.45 0.67
CA LYS A 16 27.81 -35.39 -0.01
C LYS A 16 27.42 -36.63 0.82
N GLU A 17 28.18 -36.96 1.87
CA GLU A 17 28.02 -38.21 2.65
C GLU A 17 27.75 -38.00 4.16
N THR A 18 27.65 -36.77 4.68
CA THR A 18 27.46 -36.53 6.13
C THR A 18 26.15 -35.85 6.51
N LYS A 19 25.74 -36.15 7.75
CA LYS A 19 24.55 -35.69 8.50
C LYS A 19 23.99 -34.35 8.02
N ARG A 20 22.72 -34.38 7.61
CA ARG A 20 21.91 -33.20 7.25
C ARG A 20 21.70 -32.34 8.50
N LEU A 21 22.12 -31.08 8.46
CA LEU A 21 21.83 -30.13 9.52
C LEU A 21 20.61 -29.29 9.12
N LEU A 22 19.56 -29.35 9.93
CA LEU A 22 18.40 -28.48 9.77
C LEU A 22 18.76 -27.10 10.34
N LEU A 23 18.65 -26.05 9.52
CA LEU A 23 18.84 -24.69 9.95
C LEU A 23 17.48 -24.08 10.30
N SER A 24 17.36 -23.57 11.52
CA SER A 24 16.18 -22.89 12.03
C SER A 24 16.57 -21.53 12.61
N ASP A 25 15.61 -20.60 12.68
CA ASP A 25 15.80 -19.29 13.32
C ASP A 25 16.07 -19.43 14.83
N GLU A 26 15.44 -20.42 15.46
CA GLU A 26 15.71 -20.84 16.84
C GLU A 26 15.85 -22.37 16.92
N ASP A 27 16.85 -22.84 17.67
CA ASP A 27 17.06 -24.25 18.00
C ASP A 27 17.83 -24.41 19.33
N HIS A 28 18.14 -25.66 19.70
CA HIS A 28 18.91 -25.96 20.92
C HIS A 28 20.33 -25.38 20.95
N THR A 29 20.83 -24.88 19.82
CA THR A 29 22.14 -24.22 19.71
C THR A 29 22.04 -22.69 19.83
N THR A 30 20.81 -22.14 19.88
CA THR A 30 20.56 -20.70 19.96
C THR A 30 21.24 -20.09 21.17
N LYS A 31 21.94 -18.98 20.94
CA LYS A 31 22.65 -18.25 21.99
C LYS A 31 21.67 -17.41 22.81
N SER A 32 21.55 -17.74 24.07
CA SER A 32 20.87 -16.93 25.09
C SER A 32 21.91 -16.06 25.81
N GLU A 33 21.68 -14.75 25.83
CA GLU A 33 22.50 -13.79 26.55
C GLU A 33 21.58 -12.99 27.48
N GLY A 34 21.60 -13.31 28.78
CA GLY A 34 20.65 -12.77 29.74
C GLY A 34 19.20 -13.11 29.36
N ASP A 35 18.31 -12.13 29.43
CA ASP A 35 16.88 -12.25 29.06
C ASP A 35 16.64 -12.07 27.55
N CYS A 36 17.68 -12.17 26.73
CA CYS A 36 17.59 -11.96 25.29
C CYS A 36 18.13 -13.16 24.51
N ARG A 37 17.40 -13.58 23.47
CA ARG A 37 17.80 -14.67 22.58
C ARG A 37 18.18 -14.12 21.21
N ARG A 38 19.33 -14.53 20.67
CA ARG A 38 19.77 -14.10 19.35
C ARG A 38 19.30 -15.07 18.28
N LEU A 39 18.55 -14.59 17.30
CA LEU A 39 18.16 -15.42 16.15
C LEU A 39 19.40 -15.97 15.42
N ASN A 40 19.34 -17.25 15.07
CA ASN A 40 20.43 -17.96 14.43
C ASN A 40 20.66 -17.42 13.02
N THR A 41 21.93 -17.22 12.66
CA THR A 41 22.37 -16.74 11.34
C THR A 41 23.20 -17.82 10.63
N LEU A 42 23.47 -17.66 9.33
CA LEU A 42 24.42 -18.55 8.65
C LEU A 42 25.80 -18.55 9.32
N SER A 43 26.23 -17.40 9.87
CA SER A 43 27.47 -17.30 10.64
C SER A 43 27.43 -18.08 11.96
N HIS A 44 26.26 -18.17 12.62
CA HIS A 44 26.07 -18.98 13.83
C HIS A 44 26.38 -20.45 13.55
N TYR A 45 25.87 -20.99 12.44
CA TYR A 45 26.13 -22.36 11.99
C TYR A 45 27.48 -22.55 11.27
N LYS A 46 28.30 -21.49 11.16
CA LYS A 46 29.60 -21.49 10.46
C LYS A 46 29.50 -22.04 9.03
N VAL A 47 28.44 -21.68 8.31
CA VAL A 47 28.25 -22.10 6.91
C VAL A 47 29.39 -21.53 6.05
N PRO A 48 30.22 -22.38 5.40
CA PRO A 48 31.31 -21.89 4.56
C PRO A 48 30.80 -21.34 3.22
N ASP A 49 31.63 -20.56 2.54
CA ASP A 49 31.36 -20.16 1.17
C ASP A 49 31.30 -21.39 0.23
N GLY A 50 30.39 -21.36 -0.75
CA GLY A 50 30.14 -22.51 -1.64
C GLY A 50 29.42 -23.70 -1.00
N ALA A 51 28.86 -23.55 0.21
CA ALA A 51 28.13 -24.63 0.87
C ALA A 51 26.88 -25.08 0.10
N PHE A 52 26.63 -26.39 0.09
CA PHE A 52 25.41 -26.96 -0.48
C PHE A 52 24.24 -26.83 0.52
N VAL A 53 23.13 -26.25 0.08
CA VAL A 53 21.89 -26.14 0.85
C VAL A 53 20.72 -26.66 0.03
N ALA A 54 19.70 -27.22 0.68
CA ALA A 54 18.45 -27.59 0.03
C ALA A 54 17.25 -27.16 0.86
N LEU A 55 16.21 -26.70 0.16
CA LEU A 55 14.90 -26.43 0.72
C LEU A 55 14.11 -27.73 0.73
N HIS A 56 13.55 -28.09 1.88
CA HIS A 56 12.66 -29.24 2.00
C HIS A 56 11.29 -28.79 2.44
N PRO A 57 10.21 -29.22 1.77
CA PRO A 57 8.86 -29.05 2.29
C PRO A 57 8.75 -29.73 3.66
N LYS A 58 8.19 -29.03 4.63
CA LYS A 58 7.82 -29.59 5.92
C LYS A 58 6.69 -30.58 5.64
N GLN A 59 6.96 -31.89 5.71
CA GLN A 59 5.89 -32.88 5.71
C GLN A 59 5.09 -32.69 6.99
N THR A 60 4.01 -31.91 6.95
CA THR A 60 2.95 -32.01 7.95
C THR A 60 2.45 -33.44 7.87
N SER A 61 2.76 -34.24 8.89
CA SER A 61 2.25 -35.59 9.02
C SER A 61 0.72 -35.52 8.97
N ILE A 62 0.15 -36.10 7.92
CA ILE A 62 -1.30 -36.22 7.66
C ILE A 62 -2.04 -36.81 8.88
N TYR A 63 -1.32 -37.49 9.79
CA TYR A 63 -1.83 -38.04 11.05
C TYR A 63 -2.35 -37.04 12.08
N ASN A 64 -1.98 -35.75 12.03
CA ASN A 64 -2.49 -34.77 13.00
C ASN A 64 -3.78 -34.04 12.54
N MET A 65 -4.15 -34.14 11.26
CA MET A 65 -5.40 -33.55 10.74
C MET A 65 -6.64 -34.43 10.98
N SER A 66 -6.45 -35.74 11.19
CA SER A 66 -7.54 -36.69 11.40
C SER A 66 -8.03 -36.80 12.85
N ILE A 67 -7.32 -36.21 13.83
CA ILE A 67 -7.69 -36.29 15.26
C ILE A 67 -8.43 -35.02 15.76
N MET A 68 -8.46 -33.93 14.98
CA MET A 68 -9.21 -32.71 15.35
C MET A 68 -10.48 -32.47 14.52
N SER A 69 -10.85 -33.39 13.62
CA SER A 69 -11.99 -33.21 12.70
C SER A 69 -13.36 -33.66 13.25
N GLU A 70 -13.46 -34.19 14.48
CA GLU A 70 -14.74 -34.72 15.01
C GLU A 70 -15.38 -33.93 16.17
N LYS A 71 -14.79 -32.84 16.67
CA LYS A 71 -15.40 -32.07 17.77
C LYS A 71 -15.26 -30.55 17.64
N SER A 72 -16.05 -29.96 16.74
CA SER A 72 -16.61 -28.60 16.89
C SER A 72 -17.56 -28.25 15.74
N LYS A 73 -18.70 -28.94 15.68
CA LYS A 73 -19.92 -28.35 15.11
C LYS A 73 -20.54 -27.49 16.21
N TYR A 74 -20.92 -26.26 15.87
CA TYR A 74 -21.55 -25.21 16.69
C TYR A 74 -20.62 -24.30 17.51
N SER A 75 -20.17 -23.19 16.88
CA SER A 75 -20.20 -21.86 17.50
C SER A 75 -20.01 -20.77 16.43
N ASP A 76 -20.85 -19.75 16.53
CA ASP A 76 -21.05 -18.60 15.63
C ASP A 76 -19.81 -17.92 15.04
N ASN A 77 -19.94 -17.55 13.77
CA ASN A 77 -18.99 -16.75 13.01
C ASN A 77 -19.19 -15.26 13.34
N SER A 78 -18.24 -14.64 14.04
CA SER A 78 -18.12 -13.18 14.14
C SER A 78 -16.70 -12.73 13.76
N PHE A 79 -16.42 -12.70 12.46
CA PHE A 79 -15.14 -12.23 11.90
C PHE A 79 -15.21 -10.81 11.32
N TYR A 80 -16.01 -9.93 11.92
CA TYR A 80 -15.95 -8.49 11.62
C TYR A 80 -15.96 -7.70 12.92
N ASN A 81 -14.78 -7.55 13.53
CA ASN A 81 -14.42 -6.39 14.35
C ASN A 81 -12.97 -6.48 14.83
N ARG A 82 -12.06 -5.87 14.08
CA ARG A 82 -10.94 -5.06 14.62
C ARG A 82 -10.11 -4.49 13.46
N SER A 83 -10.51 -3.33 12.98
CA SER A 83 -9.53 -2.36 12.46
C SER A 83 -8.84 -1.73 13.67
N PRO A 84 -7.51 -1.75 13.81
CA PRO A 84 -6.83 -0.87 14.73
C PRO A 84 -6.75 0.52 14.08
N SER A 85 -7.33 1.49 14.77
CA SER A 85 -7.21 2.92 14.51
C SER A 85 -5.78 3.35 14.18
N LEU A 86 -5.68 4.20 13.15
CA LEU A 86 -4.53 5.02 12.80
C LEU A 86 -3.97 5.72 14.04
N SER A 87 -2.75 5.35 14.44
CA SER A 87 -1.88 6.19 15.26
C SER A 87 -0.71 6.63 14.39
N LEU A 88 -0.82 7.87 13.88
CA LEU A 88 0.34 8.62 13.40
C LEU A 88 1.34 8.73 14.55
N ASN A 89 2.63 8.62 14.20
CA ASN A 89 3.81 8.84 15.04
C ASN A 89 4.34 7.59 15.78
N ARG A 90 5.12 6.76 15.07
CA ARG A 90 6.50 6.42 15.50
C ARG A 90 7.23 5.69 14.37
N SER A 91 8.24 6.35 13.82
CA SER A 91 9.27 5.72 13.00
C SER A 91 10.04 4.67 13.80
N LEU A 92 10.50 3.62 13.10
CA LEU A 92 11.52 2.62 13.46
C LEU A 92 11.02 1.27 14.00
N SER A 93 11.34 0.24 13.20
CA SER A 93 11.50 -1.21 13.50
C SER A 93 10.39 -2.12 12.95
N PRO A 94 10.74 -3.26 12.32
CA PRO A 94 9.76 -4.26 11.91
C PRO A 94 9.14 -4.91 13.15
N GLN A 95 7.82 -5.03 13.19
CA GLN A 95 7.16 -5.94 14.13
C GLN A 95 7.58 -7.37 13.75
N THR A 96 8.57 -7.89 14.47
CA THR A 96 8.88 -9.32 14.49
C THR A 96 7.68 -10.04 15.10
N VAL A 97 7.34 -11.19 14.52
CA VAL A 97 6.35 -12.13 15.06
C VAL A 97 6.69 -12.39 16.53
N ASN A 98 5.91 -11.86 17.45
CA ASN A 98 6.07 -12.09 18.88
C ASN A 98 5.61 -13.53 19.17
N ILE A 99 6.52 -14.48 19.12
CA ILE A 99 6.36 -15.77 19.82
C ILE A 99 6.98 -15.55 21.20
N ASP A 100 6.20 -14.89 22.06
CA ASP A 100 6.57 -14.57 23.43
C ASP A 100 6.23 -15.80 24.29
N VAL A 101 7.19 -16.71 24.45
CA VAL A 101 7.00 -17.94 25.24
C VAL A 101 7.75 -17.92 26.57
N ASP A 102 8.59 -16.92 26.89
CA ASP A 102 9.37 -16.98 28.14
C ASP A 102 9.86 -15.64 28.72
N GLY A 103 9.23 -14.51 28.36
CA GLY A 103 9.69 -13.18 28.80
C GLY A 103 11.06 -12.76 28.24
N CYS A 104 11.67 -13.62 27.40
CA CYS A 104 12.93 -13.37 26.74
C CYS A 104 12.70 -12.75 25.36
N LYS A 105 13.20 -11.52 25.13
CA LYS A 105 13.03 -10.81 23.85
C LYS A 105 14.02 -11.32 22.81
N ALA A 106 13.51 -11.79 21.67
CA ALA A 106 14.34 -12.17 20.54
C ALA A 106 14.93 -10.94 19.84
N TYR A 107 16.19 -11.00 19.41
CA TYR A 107 16.83 -9.96 18.60
C TYR A 107 17.71 -10.57 17.50
N HIS A 108 18.02 -9.79 16.47
CA HIS A 108 18.86 -10.25 15.35
C HIS A 108 20.19 -9.49 15.28
N LEU A 109 20.19 -8.30 14.66
CA LEU A 109 21.40 -7.48 14.49
C LEU A 109 21.52 -6.33 15.50
N VAL A 110 20.41 -5.88 16.07
CA VAL A 110 20.35 -4.73 16.99
C VAL A 110 19.72 -5.19 18.30
N ARG A 111 20.38 -4.90 19.43
CA ARG A 111 19.78 -5.05 20.77
C ARG A 111 19.20 -3.70 21.19
N HIS A 112 17.94 -3.70 21.60
CA HIS A 112 17.28 -2.45 22.01
C HIS A 112 17.79 -1.91 23.36
N GLN A 113 18.29 -2.76 24.29
CA GLN A 113 18.88 -2.31 25.56
C GLN A 113 20.18 -1.49 25.39
N ASP A 114 20.98 -1.78 24.35
CA ASP A 114 22.22 -1.04 24.07
C ASP A 114 21.94 0.39 23.54
N VAL A 115 20.75 0.61 22.97
CA VAL A 115 20.32 1.92 22.47
C VAL A 115 19.96 2.86 23.63
N GLU A 116 19.34 2.34 24.70
CA GLU A 116 19.02 3.12 25.90
C GLU A 116 20.27 3.44 26.75
N PHE A 117 21.25 2.54 26.83
CA PHE A 117 22.50 2.81 27.55
C PHE A 117 23.35 3.90 26.87
N ASN A 118 23.38 3.92 25.53
CA ASN A 118 24.02 5.00 24.75
C ASN A 118 23.22 6.32 24.75
N SER A 119 21.99 6.33 25.25
CA SER A 119 21.17 7.55 25.35
C SER A 119 21.61 8.48 26.48
N LYS A 120 22.47 8.03 27.42
CA LYS A 120 23.06 8.90 28.46
C LYS A 120 24.22 9.77 27.96
N GLU A 121 24.78 9.48 26.79
CA GLU A 121 25.63 10.39 25.97
C GLU A 121 24.84 10.96 24.76
N GLY A 122 23.53 11.16 24.94
CA GLY A 122 22.47 11.07 23.93
C GLY A 122 22.39 12.10 22.80
N GLU A 123 23.30 13.07 22.68
CA GLU A 123 23.27 14.02 21.54
C GLU A 123 24.39 13.84 20.52
N ARG A 124 25.58 13.38 20.92
CA ARG A 124 26.72 13.24 19.99
C ARG A 124 26.72 11.89 19.28
N GLY A 125 26.37 10.81 19.98
CA GLY A 125 26.28 9.46 19.40
C GLY A 125 25.19 9.36 18.34
N ASN A 126 23.99 9.89 18.61
CA ASN A 126 22.86 9.87 17.67
C ASN A 126 23.14 10.69 16.39
N LYS A 127 23.84 11.83 16.51
CA LYS A 127 24.26 12.67 15.37
C LYS A 127 25.35 12.01 14.52
N MET A 128 26.37 11.40 15.12
CA MET A 128 27.42 10.68 14.36
C MET A 128 26.86 9.44 13.63
N VAL A 129 25.95 8.72 14.27
CA VAL A 129 25.26 7.57 13.70
C VAL A 129 24.42 8.00 12.47
N THR A 130 23.66 9.09 12.55
CA THR A 130 22.90 9.62 11.40
C THR A 130 23.79 10.17 10.28
N GLU A 131 24.94 10.78 10.59
CA GLU A 131 25.91 11.26 9.58
C GLU A 131 26.61 10.12 8.83
N ILE A 132 26.91 8.99 9.48
CA ILE A 132 27.50 7.79 8.83
C ILE A 132 26.48 7.09 7.90
N TYR A 133 25.19 7.15 8.23
CA TYR A 133 24.14 6.52 7.42
C TYR A 133 23.71 7.36 6.21
N LEU A 134 23.90 8.68 6.23
CA LEU A 134 23.53 9.55 5.11
C LEU A 134 24.27 9.19 3.80
N PRO A 135 25.60 8.95 3.78
CA PRO A 135 26.29 8.43 2.60
C PRO A 135 25.69 7.12 2.06
N ARG A 136 25.25 6.20 2.94
CA ARG A 136 24.61 4.95 2.51
C ARG A 136 23.25 5.21 1.86
N LEU A 137 22.45 6.12 2.42
CA LEU A 137 21.19 6.56 1.80
C LEU A 137 21.42 7.17 0.42
N LEU A 138 22.45 8.01 0.29
CA LEU A 138 22.82 8.63 -0.99
C LEU A 138 23.27 7.60 -2.02
N VAL A 139 24.05 6.59 -1.63
CA VAL A 139 24.45 5.48 -2.52
C VAL A 139 23.21 4.72 -3.00
N THR A 140 22.33 4.30 -2.08
CA THR A 140 21.09 3.58 -2.45
C THR A 140 20.21 4.43 -3.37
N LYS A 141 20.04 5.73 -3.06
CA LYS A 141 19.29 6.65 -3.92
C LYS A 141 19.93 6.78 -5.30
N GLY A 142 21.26 6.92 -5.37
CA GLY A 142 22.00 6.97 -6.62
C GLY A 142 21.77 5.73 -7.48
N THR A 143 21.81 4.54 -6.89
CA THR A 143 21.54 3.27 -7.58
C THR A 143 20.11 3.17 -8.10
N LEU A 144 19.13 3.70 -7.37
CA LEU A 144 17.71 3.65 -7.75
C LEU A 144 17.26 4.81 -8.64
N GLN A 145 18.11 5.83 -8.84
CA GLN A 145 17.71 7.10 -9.45
C GLN A 145 17.09 6.92 -10.83
N THR A 146 17.70 6.12 -11.70
CA THR A 146 17.20 5.93 -13.08
C THR A 146 15.83 5.29 -13.10
N PHE A 147 15.57 4.33 -12.21
CA PHE A 147 14.26 3.69 -12.10
C PHE A 147 13.19 4.65 -11.59
N VAL A 148 13.54 5.55 -10.67
CA VAL A 148 12.61 6.59 -10.18
C VAL A 148 12.34 7.63 -11.27
N ASP A 149 13.37 8.09 -11.97
CA ASP A 149 13.25 9.02 -13.10
C ASP A 149 12.36 8.42 -14.19
N ASP A 150 12.63 7.17 -14.60
CA ASP A 150 11.86 6.47 -15.63
C ASP A 150 10.40 6.30 -15.23
N LEU A 151 10.12 5.97 -13.96
CA LEU A 151 8.75 5.84 -13.46
C LEU A 151 8.01 7.20 -13.50
N PHE A 152 8.65 8.27 -13.03
CA PHE A 152 8.02 9.59 -12.95
C PHE A 152 7.82 10.18 -14.34
N ASP A 153 8.80 10.06 -15.24
CA ASP A 153 8.67 10.45 -16.65
C ASP A 153 7.51 9.70 -17.30
N ARG A 154 7.41 8.39 -17.02
CA ARG A 154 6.36 7.56 -17.62
C ARG A 154 4.95 7.90 -17.14
N ILE A 155 4.81 8.32 -15.88
CA ILE A 155 3.54 8.78 -15.32
C ILE A 155 3.17 10.18 -15.83
N PHE A 156 4.14 11.10 -15.93
CA PHE A 156 3.93 12.51 -16.31
C PHE A 156 4.22 12.80 -17.79
N SER A 157 3.89 11.86 -18.67
CA SER A 157 4.09 12.03 -20.11
C SER A 157 2.85 11.64 -20.90
N THR A 158 2.57 12.41 -21.95
CA THR A 158 1.39 12.27 -22.82
C THR A 158 1.66 11.43 -24.07
N THR A 159 2.93 11.25 -24.44
CA THR A 159 3.34 10.52 -25.65
C THR A 159 4.54 9.66 -25.38
N HIS A 160 4.33 8.35 -25.52
CA HIS A 160 5.36 7.45 -25.03
C HIS A 160 5.30 6.12 -25.78
N ARG A 161 6.18 5.94 -26.77
CA ARG A 161 6.34 4.70 -27.56
C ARG A 161 5.04 4.15 -28.18
N GLY A 162 4.17 5.03 -28.68
CA GLY A 162 2.94 4.64 -29.39
C GLY A 162 1.75 4.26 -28.50
N THR A 163 1.89 4.28 -27.17
CA THR A 163 0.73 4.16 -26.28
C THR A 163 0.04 5.51 -26.14
N VAL A 164 -1.24 5.57 -26.50
CA VAL A 164 -2.10 6.73 -26.32
C VAL A 164 -2.43 6.88 -24.83
N MET A 165 -2.35 8.11 -24.31
CA MET A 165 -2.76 8.41 -22.93
C MET A 165 -4.23 8.02 -22.68
N PRO A 166 -4.61 7.59 -21.47
CA PRO A 166 -5.99 7.24 -21.17
C PRO A 166 -6.96 8.39 -21.47
N LEU A 167 -8.00 8.11 -22.29
CA LEU A 167 -9.05 9.07 -22.66
C LEU A 167 -9.71 9.69 -21.41
N ALA A 168 -9.93 8.88 -20.38
CA ALA A 168 -10.53 9.31 -19.11
C ALA A 168 -9.73 10.44 -18.43
N THR A 169 -8.40 10.45 -18.55
CA THR A 169 -7.58 11.51 -17.93
C THR A 169 -7.83 12.86 -18.60
N LYS A 170 -7.82 12.90 -19.95
CA LYS A 170 -8.10 14.12 -20.70
C LYS A 170 -9.53 14.61 -20.43
N TYR A 171 -10.52 13.72 -20.52
CA TYR A 171 -11.93 14.06 -20.28
C TYR A 171 -12.15 14.63 -18.86
N MET A 172 -11.57 13.99 -17.83
CA MET A 172 -11.66 14.48 -16.45
C MET A 172 -10.95 15.83 -16.25
N PHE A 173 -9.81 16.04 -16.89
CA PHE A 173 -9.04 17.28 -16.74
C PHE A 173 -9.69 18.45 -17.47
N ASP A 174 -10.31 18.21 -18.63
CA ASP A 174 -11.12 19.21 -19.32
C ASP A 174 -12.34 19.60 -18.48
N PHE A 175 -13.02 18.62 -17.87
CA PHE A 175 -14.11 18.90 -16.92
C PHE A 175 -13.64 19.81 -15.77
N LEU A 176 -12.47 19.56 -15.18
CA LEU A 176 -11.93 20.42 -14.11
C LEU A 176 -11.59 21.82 -14.61
N ASP A 177 -11.07 21.95 -15.84
CA ASP A 177 -10.79 23.24 -16.47
C ASP A 177 -12.10 24.03 -16.71
N ASP A 178 -13.15 23.37 -17.21
CA ASP A 178 -14.47 23.98 -17.45
C ASP A 178 -15.13 24.43 -16.14
N GLN A 179 -15.07 23.61 -15.09
CA GLN A 179 -15.58 24.00 -13.77
C GLN A 179 -14.81 25.19 -13.19
N ALA A 180 -13.49 25.23 -13.37
CA ALA A 180 -12.68 26.36 -12.94
C ALA A 180 -13.02 27.63 -13.72
N MET A 181 -13.22 27.53 -15.04
CA MET A 181 -13.65 28.66 -15.86
C MET A 181 -15.04 29.17 -15.45
N LEU A 182 -16.00 28.27 -15.23
CA LEU A 182 -17.36 28.63 -14.79
C LEU A 182 -17.37 29.39 -13.47
N HIS A 183 -16.44 29.06 -12.56
CA HIS A 183 -16.31 29.71 -11.27
C HIS A 183 -15.22 30.80 -11.20
N ASN A 184 -14.59 31.17 -12.32
CA ASN A 184 -13.49 32.14 -12.40
C ASN A 184 -12.30 31.82 -11.45
N MET A 185 -11.90 30.56 -11.39
CA MET A 185 -10.78 30.09 -10.59
C MET A 185 -9.44 30.23 -11.34
N GLY A 186 -8.36 30.43 -10.58
CA GLY A 186 -7.00 30.56 -11.13
C GLY A 186 -6.34 29.23 -11.52
N ASP A 187 -5.28 29.29 -12.32
CA ASP A 187 -4.53 28.12 -12.79
C ASP A 187 -3.87 27.32 -11.63
N ASP A 188 -3.54 27.98 -10.52
CA ASP A 188 -2.99 27.36 -9.31
C ASP A 188 -4.01 26.45 -8.59
N VAL A 189 -5.28 26.86 -8.59
CA VAL A 189 -6.40 26.06 -8.08
C VAL A 189 -6.63 24.85 -8.98
N VAL A 190 -6.64 25.04 -10.30
CA VAL A 190 -6.77 23.96 -11.29
C VAL A 190 -5.66 22.94 -11.15
N HIS A 191 -4.40 23.39 -11.03
CA HIS A 191 -3.25 22.52 -10.79
C HIS A 191 -3.48 21.67 -9.53
N THR A 192 -3.96 22.30 -8.46
CA THR A 192 -4.25 21.62 -7.19
C THR A 192 -5.37 20.58 -7.36
N TRP A 193 -6.43 20.89 -8.09
CA TRP A 193 -7.53 19.96 -8.38
C TRP A 193 -7.06 18.75 -9.20
N LYS A 194 -6.28 18.98 -10.27
CA LYS A 194 -5.69 17.92 -11.10
C LYS A 194 -4.76 17.01 -10.29
N SER A 195 -3.89 17.59 -9.46
CA SER A 195 -3.01 16.84 -8.56
C SER A 195 -3.80 16.01 -7.54
N ASN A 196 -4.85 16.59 -6.94
CA ASN A 196 -5.68 15.93 -5.94
C ASN A 196 -6.65 14.89 -6.51
N SER A 197 -6.96 14.93 -7.81
CA SER A 197 -7.88 13.99 -8.44
C SER A 197 -7.19 12.72 -8.92
N LEU A 198 -5.99 12.83 -9.49
CA LEU A 198 -5.30 11.70 -10.12
C LEU A 198 -3.94 11.35 -9.48
N PRO A 199 -2.87 12.17 -9.57
CA PRO A 199 -1.56 11.81 -9.01
C PRO A 199 -1.60 11.43 -7.53
N LEU A 200 -2.26 12.22 -6.68
CA LEU A 200 -2.23 12.02 -5.24
C LEU A 200 -3.18 10.92 -4.75
N ARG A 201 -4.20 10.56 -5.54
CA ARG A 201 -5.21 9.55 -5.17
C ARG A 201 -4.91 8.19 -5.78
N PHE A 202 -4.51 8.16 -7.05
CA PHE A 202 -4.24 6.93 -7.78
C PHE A 202 -2.76 6.59 -7.74
N TRP A 203 -1.90 7.45 -8.29
CA TRP A 203 -0.50 7.12 -8.51
C TRP A 203 0.30 6.93 -7.22
N VAL A 204 0.12 7.79 -6.21
CA VAL A 204 0.77 7.59 -4.90
C VAL A 204 0.38 6.25 -4.28
N ASN A 205 -0.88 5.83 -4.42
CA ASN A 205 -1.35 4.56 -3.89
C ASN A 205 -0.74 3.36 -4.64
N VAL A 206 -0.65 3.42 -5.97
CA VAL A 206 0.00 2.37 -6.78
C VAL A 206 1.50 2.29 -6.48
N ILE A 207 2.19 3.43 -6.36
CA ILE A 207 3.63 3.47 -6.04
C ILE A 207 3.91 2.85 -4.67
N LYS A 208 3.06 3.14 -3.68
CA LYS A 208 3.23 2.62 -2.31
C LYS A 208 2.77 1.17 -2.15
N ASN A 209 1.85 0.72 -2.99
CA ASN A 209 1.25 -0.61 -2.93
C ASN A 209 1.34 -1.32 -4.28
N PRO A 210 2.56 -1.68 -4.72
CA PRO A 210 2.76 -2.39 -5.99
C PRO A 210 2.10 -3.77 -6.00
N ASP A 211 1.81 -4.33 -4.83
CA ASP A 211 1.04 -5.56 -4.62
C ASP A 211 -0.43 -5.46 -5.08
N PHE A 212 -0.95 -4.25 -5.35
CA PHE A 212 -2.25 -4.07 -6.01
C PHE A 212 -2.22 -4.41 -7.50
N ALA A 213 -1.05 -4.30 -8.13
CA ALA A 213 -0.86 -4.55 -9.55
C ALA A 213 -0.11 -5.85 -9.85
N PHE A 214 0.71 -6.33 -8.91
CA PHE A 214 1.60 -7.47 -9.11
C PHE A 214 1.46 -8.50 -7.96
N ASP A 215 1.52 -9.80 -8.27
CA ASP A 215 1.59 -10.86 -7.24
C ASP A 215 3.00 -10.91 -6.63
N ILE A 216 3.28 -9.98 -5.71
CA ILE A 216 4.57 -9.82 -5.04
C ILE A 216 4.40 -9.68 -3.53
N TYR A 217 5.41 -10.15 -2.78
CA TYR A 217 5.47 -9.91 -1.34
C TYR A 217 6.18 -8.59 -1.04
N LYS A 218 5.43 -7.62 -0.51
CA LYS A 218 5.96 -6.34 -0.04
C LYS A 218 6.49 -6.47 1.38
N SER A 219 7.81 -6.42 1.55
CA SER A 219 8.44 -6.40 2.89
C SER A 219 8.39 -5.00 3.52
N ASN A 220 8.45 -4.93 4.85
CA ASN A 220 8.42 -3.65 5.59
C ASN A 220 9.54 -2.68 5.18
N ILE A 221 10.72 -3.17 4.80
CA ILE A 221 11.81 -2.32 4.32
C ILE A 221 11.50 -1.72 2.95
N VAL A 222 10.89 -2.51 2.05
CA VAL A 222 10.45 -2.04 0.73
C VAL A 222 9.33 -1.02 0.89
N ASP A 223 8.35 -1.28 1.77
CA ASP A 223 7.27 -0.33 2.08
C ASP A 223 7.80 1.03 2.58
N ALA A 224 8.80 1.01 3.47
CA ALA A 224 9.46 2.23 3.93
C ALA A 224 10.17 2.97 2.80
N CYS A 225 10.89 2.27 1.91
CA CYS A 225 11.53 2.87 0.74
C CYS A 225 10.52 3.48 -0.24
N LEU A 226 9.45 2.75 -0.56
CA LEU A 226 8.37 3.22 -1.44
C LEU A 226 7.60 4.39 -0.83
N THR A 227 7.49 4.47 0.49
CA THR A 227 6.92 5.63 1.17
C THR A 227 7.76 6.90 0.95
N VAL A 228 9.09 6.79 0.94
CA VAL A 228 9.96 7.94 0.61
C VAL A 228 9.76 8.37 -0.84
N ILE A 229 9.73 7.42 -1.80
CA ILE A 229 9.50 7.72 -3.22
C ILE A 229 8.10 8.32 -3.43
N GLY A 230 7.08 7.76 -2.79
CA GLY A 230 5.71 8.28 -2.83
C GLY A 230 5.62 9.70 -2.26
N GLN A 231 6.34 10.00 -1.18
CA GLN A 231 6.43 11.38 -0.66
C GLN A 231 7.11 12.32 -1.65
N THR A 232 8.19 11.90 -2.30
CA THR A 232 8.84 12.70 -3.36
C THR A 232 7.88 12.97 -4.53
N PHE A 233 7.08 11.99 -4.93
CA PHE A 233 6.05 12.15 -5.95
C PHE A 233 4.94 13.12 -5.51
N MET A 234 4.52 13.08 -4.24
CA MET A 234 3.58 14.07 -3.70
C MET A 234 4.16 15.49 -3.73
N ASP A 235 5.42 15.64 -3.32
CA ASP A 235 6.10 16.93 -3.26
C ASP A 235 6.27 17.58 -4.65
N CYS A 236 6.43 16.78 -5.72
CA CYS A 236 6.50 17.31 -7.09
C CYS A 236 5.13 17.76 -7.66
N CYS A 237 4.03 17.26 -7.10
CA CYS A 237 2.68 17.70 -7.49
C CYS A 237 2.23 18.99 -6.80
N SER A 238 2.94 19.42 -5.75
CA SER A 238 2.61 20.61 -4.95
C SER A 238 3.06 21.91 -5.60
N THR A 239 2.22 22.94 -5.55
CA THR A 239 2.58 24.32 -5.94
C THR A 239 3.40 25.04 -4.88
N LEU A 240 3.39 24.56 -3.63
CA LEU A 240 4.12 25.18 -2.52
C LEU A 240 5.63 24.96 -2.65
N GLU A 241 6.40 26.02 -2.48
CA GLU A 241 7.84 25.94 -2.28
C GLU A 241 8.16 25.61 -0.83
N HIS A 242 8.86 24.49 -0.62
CA HIS A 242 9.29 24.11 0.72
C HIS A 242 10.71 24.58 0.98
N LYS A 243 10.87 25.47 1.97
CA LYS A 243 12.18 25.81 2.52
C LYS A 243 12.71 24.61 3.30
N LEU A 244 13.81 24.04 2.82
CA LEU A 244 14.47 22.94 3.49
C LEU A 244 15.29 23.47 4.66
N THR A 245 15.04 22.91 5.84
CA THR A 245 15.75 23.22 7.07
C THR A 245 16.51 21.98 7.55
N LYS A 246 17.41 22.15 8.53
CA LYS A 246 18.10 21.02 9.17
C LYS A 246 17.15 20.04 9.87
N GLU A 247 15.92 20.46 10.15
CA GLU A 247 14.86 19.66 10.78
C GLU A 247 13.97 18.96 9.73
N SER A 248 14.20 19.22 8.44
CA SER A 248 13.43 18.56 7.38
C SER A 248 13.68 17.04 7.38
N PRO A 249 12.65 16.21 7.14
CA PRO A 249 12.81 14.76 7.11
C PRO A 249 13.88 14.31 6.10
N SER A 250 14.68 13.30 6.47
CA SER A 250 15.79 12.82 5.63
C SER A 250 15.37 12.42 4.22
N GLY A 251 14.18 11.83 4.06
CA GLY A 251 13.64 11.49 2.74
C GLY A 251 13.39 12.70 1.85
N LYS A 252 12.99 13.84 2.43
CA LYS A 252 12.79 15.10 1.72
C LYS A 252 14.11 15.75 1.33
N LEU A 253 15.10 15.70 2.21
CA LEU A 253 16.47 16.15 1.92
C LEU A 253 17.13 15.32 0.81
N LEU A 254 16.81 14.02 0.73
CA LEU A 254 17.40 13.08 -0.21
C LEU A 254 17.08 13.39 -1.67
N TYR A 255 15.85 13.85 -1.96
CA TYR A 255 15.38 14.20 -3.31
C TYR A 255 15.21 15.70 -3.54
N ALA A 256 15.66 16.53 -2.59
CA ALA A 256 15.54 17.99 -2.62
C ALA A 256 15.98 18.62 -3.96
N LYS A 257 17.09 18.14 -4.52
CA LYS A 257 17.67 18.66 -5.77
C LYS A 257 16.90 18.24 -7.02
N ASP A 258 16.15 17.14 -6.95
CA ASP A 258 15.42 16.57 -8.08
C ASP A 258 13.97 17.10 -8.17
N ILE A 259 13.38 17.52 -7.03
CA ILE A 259 12.01 18.04 -6.97
C ILE A 259 11.75 19.16 -7.99
N PRO A 260 12.60 20.18 -8.17
CA PRO A 260 12.35 21.24 -9.17
C PRO A 260 12.23 20.70 -10.60
N LYS A 261 13.06 19.71 -10.98
CA LYS A 261 12.98 19.03 -12.28
C LYS A 261 11.64 18.31 -12.42
N TYR A 262 11.22 17.55 -11.42
CA TYR A 262 9.93 16.85 -11.47
C TYR A 262 8.73 17.79 -11.49
N LYS A 263 8.78 18.93 -10.78
CA LYS A 263 7.72 19.96 -10.85
C LYS A 263 7.55 20.49 -12.28
N GLN A 264 8.65 20.64 -13.04
CA GLN A 264 8.59 21.02 -14.45
C GLN A 264 7.91 19.94 -15.31
N TRP A 265 8.15 18.66 -15.02
CA TRP A 265 7.46 17.56 -15.70
C TRP A 265 5.95 17.58 -15.44
N VAL A 266 5.53 17.79 -14.19
CA VAL A 266 4.11 17.91 -13.82
C VAL A 266 3.46 19.10 -14.53
N ALA A 267 4.11 20.27 -14.52
CA ALA A 267 3.59 21.46 -15.18
C ALA A 267 3.42 21.23 -16.69
N ARG A 268 4.44 20.64 -17.33
CA ARG A 268 4.39 20.27 -18.75
C ARG A 268 3.28 19.25 -19.01
N TYR A 269 3.14 18.23 -18.19
CA TYR A 269 2.11 17.20 -18.33
C TYR A 269 0.71 17.79 -18.37
N TYR A 270 0.39 18.71 -17.44
CA TYR A 270 -0.91 19.38 -17.41
C TYR A 270 -1.11 20.31 -18.60
N GLN A 271 -0.07 21.01 -19.04
CA GLN A 271 -0.12 21.85 -20.24
C GLN A 271 -0.34 21.03 -21.51
N ASP A 272 0.41 19.94 -21.68
CA ASP A 272 0.33 19.03 -22.82
C ASP A 272 -1.07 18.39 -22.91
N ILE A 273 -1.69 18.02 -21.78
CA ILE A 273 -3.08 17.54 -21.74
C ILE A 273 -4.06 18.65 -22.15
N LYS A 274 -3.88 19.88 -21.64
CA LYS A 274 -4.80 20.99 -21.91
C LYS A 274 -4.89 21.31 -23.41
N ILE A 275 -3.75 21.25 -24.12
CA ILE A 275 -3.71 21.54 -25.57
C ILE A 275 -4.18 20.39 -26.46
N MET A 276 -4.40 19.19 -25.91
CA MET A 276 -4.91 18.07 -26.70
C MET A 276 -6.35 18.34 -27.18
N PRO A 277 -6.75 17.74 -28.31
CA PRO A 277 -8.14 17.79 -28.76
C PRO A 277 -9.10 17.32 -27.67
N ALA A 278 -10.20 18.05 -27.50
CA ALA A 278 -11.26 17.65 -26.58
C ALA A 278 -11.87 16.32 -27.04
N ILE A 279 -12.26 15.50 -26.05
CA ILE A 279 -12.91 14.20 -26.29
C ILE A 279 -14.41 14.44 -26.32
N SER A 280 -15.09 13.88 -27.33
CA SER A 280 -16.55 13.99 -27.41
C SER A 280 -17.24 13.08 -26.39
N ASP A 281 -18.42 13.49 -25.91
CA ASP A 281 -19.25 12.66 -25.03
C ASP A 281 -19.58 11.29 -25.65
N GLN A 282 -19.70 11.25 -26.99
CA GLN A 282 -19.94 10.02 -27.73
C GLN A 282 -18.75 9.06 -27.61
N ASP A 283 -17.52 9.55 -27.82
CA ASP A 283 -16.30 8.73 -27.71
C ASP A 283 -16.07 8.26 -26.27
N MET A 284 -16.31 9.15 -25.29
CA MET A 284 -16.19 8.80 -23.88
C MET A 284 -17.22 7.75 -23.47
N THR A 285 -18.47 7.90 -23.91
CA THR A 285 -19.53 6.91 -23.66
C THR A 285 -19.21 5.56 -24.31
N ALA A 286 -18.67 5.57 -25.54
CA ALA A 286 -18.25 4.35 -26.22
C ALA A 286 -17.14 3.62 -25.46
N MET A 287 -16.13 4.35 -24.96
CA MET A 287 -15.07 3.78 -24.13
C MET A 287 -15.62 3.19 -22.83
N LEU A 288 -16.47 3.92 -22.10
CA LEU A 288 -17.09 3.42 -20.86
C LEU A 288 -17.97 2.18 -21.09
N ALA A 289 -18.69 2.13 -22.22
CA ALA A 289 -19.51 0.97 -22.58
C ALA A 289 -18.65 -0.27 -22.88
N GLU A 290 -17.49 -0.09 -23.53
CA GLU A 290 -16.54 -1.16 -23.78
C GLU A 290 -15.99 -1.74 -22.47
N GLU A 291 -15.50 -0.88 -21.57
CA GLU A 291 -15.00 -1.28 -20.25
C GLU A 291 -16.10 -1.98 -19.41
N SER A 292 -17.33 -1.44 -19.42
CA SER A 292 -18.47 -2.07 -18.71
C SER A 292 -18.78 -3.47 -19.23
N ARG A 293 -18.66 -3.67 -20.55
CA ARG A 293 -18.89 -4.97 -21.18
C ARG A 293 -17.76 -5.95 -20.87
N ALA A 294 -16.51 -5.49 -20.93
CA ALA A 294 -15.33 -6.32 -20.68
C ALA A 294 -15.36 -6.91 -19.26
N HIS A 295 -15.81 -6.13 -18.27
CA HIS A 295 -15.76 -6.50 -16.86
C HIS A 295 -17.12 -6.92 -16.26
N GLN A 296 -18.16 -7.16 -17.09
CA GLN A 296 -19.53 -7.40 -16.63
C GLN A 296 -19.67 -8.58 -15.64
N ASN A 297 -18.83 -9.60 -15.79
CA ASN A 297 -18.91 -10.85 -15.01
C ASN A 297 -17.77 -11.01 -13.99
N GLU A 298 -16.96 -9.97 -13.76
CA GLU A 298 -15.83 -10.05 -12.82
C GLU A 298 -16.25 -9.83 -11.36
N PHE A 299 -17.35 -9.10 -11.15
CA PHE A 299 -17.80 -8.69 -9.82
C PHE A 299 -19.20 -9.21 -9.50
N ASN A 300 -19.40 -9.65 -8.25
CA ASN A 300 -20.72 -10.02 -7.75
C ASN A 300 -21.51 -8.78 -7.32
N THR A 301 -22.33 -8.27 -8.24
CA THR A 301 -23.17 -7.09 -8.00
C THR A 301 -24.19 -7.30 -6.90
N ASN A 302 -24.75 -8.50 -6.75
CA ASN A 302 -25.73 -8.80 -5.69
C ASN A 302 -25.11 -8.68 -4.29
N ALA A 303 -23.87 -9.16 -4.12
CA ALA A 303 -23.15 -9.00 -2.86
C ALA A 303 -22.88 -7.52 -2.54
N ALA A 304 -22.45 -6.73 -3.53
CA ALA A 304 -22.24 -5.29 -3.36
C ALA A 304 -23.54 -4.55 -3.00
N LEU A 305 -24.67 -4.88 -3.65
CA LEU A 305 -25.98 -4.31 -3.36
C LEU A 305 -26.46 -4.64 -1.94
N LEU A 306 -26.22 -5.87 -1.46
CA LEU A 306 -26.55 -6.25 -0.09
C LEU A 306 -25.73 -5.45 0.95
N GLU A 307 -24.44 -5.23 0.70
CA GLU A 307 -23.61 -4.38 1.57
C GLU A 307 -24.06 -2.91 1.54
N LEU A 308 -24.43 -2.38 0.36
CA LEU A 308 -25.00 -1.04 0.22
C LEU A 308 -26.33 -0.89 0.95
N TRP A 309 -27.20 -1.90 0.90
CA TRP A 309 -28.48 -1.90 1.61
C TRP A 309 -28.32 -1.68 3.12
N LYS A 310 -27.23 -2.18 3.73
CA LYS A 310 -26.95 -1.96 5.15
C LYS A 310 -26.83 -0.46 5.50
N TYR A 311 -26.26 0.34 4.60
CA TYR A 311 -26.18 1.79 4.77
C TYR A 311 -27.55 2.44 4.57
N VAL A 312 -28.28 2.04 3.53
CA VAL A 312 -29.63 2.55 3.24
C VAL A 312 -30.55 2.31 4.44
N ARG A 313 -30.56 1.09 4.99
CA ARG A 313 -31.35 0.75 6.17
C ARG A 313 -30.95 1.56 7.40
N LYS A 314 -29.65 1.81 7.60
CA LYS A 314 -29.13 2.57 8.74
C LYS A 314 -29.55 4.04 8.70
N TYR A 315 -29.62 4.63 7.51
CA TYR A 315 -29.92 6.05 7.29
C TYR A 315 -31.26 6.25 6.58
N TYR A 316 -32.21 5.32 6.79
CA TYR A 316 -33.43 5.24 6.00
C TYR A 316 -34.24 6.53 6.06
N ASP A 317 -34.52 7.01 7.27
CA ASP A 317 -35.33 8.21 7.50
C ASP A 317 -34.66 9.46 6.91
N ASP A 318 -33.33 9.58 7.05
CA ASP A 318 -32.56 10.69 6.47
C ASP A 318 -32.63 10.68 4.93
N ILE A 319 -32.55 9.50 4.31
CA ILE A 319 -32.66 9.34 2.85
C ILE A 319 -34.08 9.67 2.39
N VAL A 320 -35.11 9.20 3.09
CA VAL A 320 -36.51 9.51 2.77
C VAL A 320 -36.76 11.01 2.84
N ASN A 321 -36.33 11.67 3.91
CA ASN A 321 -36.46 13.12 4.06
C ASN A 321 -35.75 13.86 2.90
N ALA A 322 -34.54 13.44 2.53
CA ALA A 322 -33.83 14.04 1.40
C ALA A 322 -34.55 13.83 0.06
N LEU A 323 -35.19 12.68 -0.16
CA LEU A 323 -36.01 12.40 -1.35
C LEU A 323 -37.33 13.18 -1.33
N GLU A 324 -37.87 13.49 -0.16
CA GLU A 324 -39.05 14.36 0.02
C GLU A 324 -38.72 15.85 -0.04
N ASP A 325 -37.45 16.25 0.02
CA ASP A 325 -37.05 17.64 -0.20
C ASP A 325 -36.75 17.93 -1.68
N ASP A 326 -36.35 16.90 -2.44
CA ASP A 326 -35.98 17.03 -3.86
C ASP A 326 -37.19 16.91 -4.82
N GLU A 327 -37.42 17.96 -5.61
CA GLU A 327 -38.56 18.02 -6.56
C GLU A 327 -38.45 16.98 -7.67
N PHE A 328 -37.22 16.63 -8.09
CA PHE A 328 -37.01 15.56 -9.07
C PHE A 328 -37.41 14.20 -8.47
N ALA A 329 -36.95 13.88 -7.25
CA ALA A 329 -37.29 12.65 -6.54
C ALA A 329 -38.80 12.49 -6.32
N LYS A 330 -39.51 13.56 -5.93
CA LYS A 330 -40.98 13.57 -5.84
C LYS A 330 -41.64 13.24 -7.18
N LYS A 331 -41.23 13.92 -8.25
CA LYS A 331 -41.79 13.74 -9.59
C LYS A 331 -41.68 12.29 -10.06
N PHE A 332 -40.57 11.62 -9.73
CA PHE A 332 -40.32 10.23 -10.11
C PHE A 332 -40.72 9.19 -9.04
N LYS A 333 -41.37 9.64 -7.95
CA LYS A 333 -41.84 8.83 -6.82
C LYS A 333 -40.73 7.93 -6.25
N LEU A 334 -39.53 8.49 -6.05
CA LEU A 334 -38.36 7.72 -5.62
C LEU A 334 -38.50 7.20 -4.18
N THR A 335 -39.12 7.95 -3.27
CA THR A 335 -39.44 7.51 -1.90
C THR A 335 -40.27 6.22 -1.91
N TYR A 336 -41.32 6.18 -2.72
CA TYR A 336 -42.16 4.99 -2.86
C TYR A 336 -41.40 3.79 -3.43
N LYS A 337 -40.47 4.00 -4.38
CA LYS A 337 -39.61 2.92 -4.89
C LYS A 337 -38.65 2.41 -3.81
N LEU A 338 -38.15 3.29 -2.97
CA LEU A 338 -37.30 2.90 -1.84
C LEU A 338 -38.08 2.05 -0.82
N ASP A 339 -39.33 2.42 -0.51
CA ASP A 339 -40.22 1.63 0.34
C ASP A 339 -40.46 0.23 -0.23
N GLN A 340 -40.65 0.11 -1.56
CA GLN A 340 -40.80 -1.20 -2.21
C GLN A 340 -39.54 -2.07 -2.05
N VAL A 341 -38.35 -1.48 -2.19
CA VAL A 341 -37.09 -2.19 -1.96
C VAL A 341 -36.99 -2.60 -0.50
N SER A 342 -37.36 -1.72 0.44
CA SER A 342 -37.37 -2.03 1.88
C SER A 342 -38.28 -3.21 2.22
N ALA A 343 -39.52 -3.18 1.73
CA ALA A 343 -40.48 -4.26 1.94
C ALA A 343 -39.99 -5.60 1.34
N ALA A 344 -39.34 -5.56 0.17
CA ALA A 344 -38.76 -6.76 -0.44
C ALA A 344 -37.58 -7.31 0.37
N MET A 345 -36.72 -6.45 0.91
CA MET A 345 -35.56 -6.85 1.70
C MET A 345 -35.92 -7.35 3.11
N ASP A 346 -36.99 -6.81 3.71
CA ASP A 346 -37.49 -7.22 5.03
C ASP A 346 -38.45 -8.43 4.96
N GLY A 347 -38.66 -9.01 3.78
CA GLY A 347 -39.54 -10.17 3.57
C GLY A 347 -41.02 -9.88 3.79
N SER A 348 -41.40 -8.59 3.80
CA SER A 348 -42.79 -8.12 3.96
C SER A 348 -43.52 -7.97 2.63
N ALA A 349 -42.82 -8.12 1.49
CA ALA A 349 -43.42 -8.22 0.18
C ALA A 349 -44.14 -9.58 0.05
N ILE A 350 -45.47 -9.57 0.21
CA ILE A 350 -46.34 -10.66 -0.23
C ILE A 350 -46.26 -10.67 -1.77
N CYS A 351 -45.71 -11.75 -2.33
CA CYS A 351 -45.70 -12.01 -3.78
C CYS A 351 -47.11 -12.01 -4.38
#